data_AF-A0AAQ3PT53-F1
#
_entry.id   AF-A0AAQ3PT53-F1
#
_cell.length_a   1.000
_cell.length_b   1.000
_cell.length_c   1.000
_cell.angle_alpha   90.00
_cell.angle_beta   90.00
_cell.angle_gamma   90.00
#
_symmetry.space_group_name_H-M   'P 1'
#
loop_
_entity.id
_entity.type
_entity.pdbx_description
1 polymer ?
#
loop_
_entity_poly.entity_id
_entity_poly.type
_entity_poly.pdbx_seq_one_letter_code
_entity_poly.pdbx_strand_id
1 'polypeptide(L)'
;MVDPVWEHGQKYKSRFVCKYCRQQRSGGGATRFKEHLAHRGNDAKDCPSVPAEVKKFFIEQLDKNKERARARARDKLLRDAAARAPHIDLDPEEEEGHGQGQFDEDAAMQAALRQSREEYNFMQRAGPHYERGGGSGSGSRTGGSRVRGSGAGGGARPLPSMFTRSQSHVPERVRDYHFGLSSAPVQQRIDTGPWTVKGRTSRELIGRAWAKACHAIGIPGRKVDDPYFKAAIMETQKQGVGIKIPSGREIVGKYLDENVKEIEKEIENGGTMYFLKSIDATDKVQDHQYLLKEIKAVVLKMGYENVVQVVTDNGSNYKKACELLVEEYPHIAWQPCLAHTINLMLKDIGKWDEHAACIKSAQDICSWLYNSNSLHSMMRQAIGGELVKWNATRFGTNYMFLESMFKKKDQFMVWLMSPEFRRTRHFNTEMGRYAFDCMTRLEWWDNVE
;
A
#
# COMPACT_ATOMS: atom_id res chain seq x y z
N MET A 1 -18.97 10.12 6.70
CA MET A 1 -19.22 11.00 7.86
C MET A 1 -19.68 12.36 7.33
N VAL A 2 -20.85 12.83 7.71
CA VAL A 2 -21.41 14.12 7.24
C VAL A 2 -20.72 15.26 8.02
N ASP A 3 -20.29 16.33 7.34
CA ASP A 3 -19.62 17.48 7.98
C ASP A 3 -20.59 18.16 8.98
N PRO A 4 -20.22 18.33 10.26
CA PRO A 4 -21.08 18.92 11.31
C PRO A 4 -21.60 20.33 10.95
N VAL A 5 -20.95 21.03 10.03
CA VAL A 5 -21.42 22.34 9.54
C VAL A 5 -22.85 22.32 9.00
N TRP A 6 -23.31 21.19 8.45
CA TRP A 6 -24.64 21.07 7.87
C TRP A 6 -25.76 20.90 8.89
N GLU A 7 -25.45 20.82 10.19
CA GLU A 7 -26.47 20.95 11.25
C GLU A 7 -26.97 22.40 11.39
N HIS A 8 -26.18 23.36 10.89
CA HIS A 8 -26.42 24.80 10.97
C HIS A 8 -26.95 25.40 9.66
N GLY A 9 -27.14 24.59 8.61
CA GLY A 9 -27.69 25.04 7.33
C GLY A 9 -27.83 23.92 6.31
N GLN A 10 -28.55 24.20 5.23
CA GLN A 10 -28.85 23.20 4.22
C GLN A 10 -27.98 23.40 2.97
N LYS A 11 -27.39 22.30 2.48
CA LYS A 11 -26.66 22.27 1.21
C LYS A 11 -27.62 21.98 0.07
N TYR A 12 -27.59 22.80 -0.99
CA TYR A 12 -28.32 22.55 -2.22
C TYR A 12 -27.40 22.67 -3.43
N LYS A 13 -26.91 21.53 -3.95
CA LYS A 13 -25.93 21.46 -5.04
C LYS A 13 -24.71 22.38 -4.78
N SER A 14 -24.58 23.49 -5.51
CA SER A 14 -23.51 24.50 -5.39
C SER A 14 -23.93 25.75 -4.59
N ARG A 15 -25.02 25.66 -3.82
CA ARG A 15 -25.56 26.73 -2.98
C ARG A 15 -25.72 26.24 -1.55
N PHE A 16 -25.71 27.17 -0.60
CA PHE A 16 -26.05 26.87 0.78
C PHE A 16 -27.06 27.89 1.32
N VAL A 17 -27.89 27.42 2.26
CA VAL A 17 -28.86 28.24 3.00
C VAL A 17 -28.51 28.17 4.47
N CYS A 18 -28.20 29.34 5.05
CA CYS A 18 -27.90 29.45 6.47
C CYS A 18 -29.19 29.41 7.30
N LYS A 19 -29.23 28.60 8.37
CA LYS A 19 -30.40 28.49 9.26
C LYS A 19 -30.67 29.77 10.06
N TYR A 20 -29.63 30.58 10.30
CA TYR A 20 -29.70 31.77 11.15
C TYR A 20 -30.13 33.04 10.40
N CYS A 21 -29.47 33.39 9.30
CA CYS A 21 -29.81 34.59 8.53
C CYS A 21 -30.78 34.32 7.35
N ARG A 22 -31.10 33.04 7.08
CA ARG A 22 -31.96 32.58 5.97
C ARG A 22 -31.54 33.04 4.57
N GLN A 23 -30.36 33.63 4.42
CA GLN A 23 -29.85 34.08 3.13
C GLN A 23 -29.34 32.88 2.33
N GLN A 24 -29.76 32.82 1.07
CA GLN A 24 -29.24 31.86 0.11
C GLN A 24 -27.99 32.42 -0.56
N ARG A 25 -26.91 31.64 -0.58
CA ARG A 25 -25.64 32.05 -1.20
C ARG A 25 -25.28 31.10 -2.34
N SER A 26 -24.94 31.67 -3.49
CA SER A 26 -24.49 30.94 -4.68
C SER A 26 -22.97 30.84 -4.72
N GLY A 27 -22.45 29.63 -4.92
CA GLY A 27 -21.01 29.40 -5.12
C GLY A 27 -20.24 29.27 -3.81
N GLY A 28 -20.17 28.05 -3.27
CA GLY A 28 -19.33 27.76 -2.11
C GLY A 28 -19.65 26.41 -1.47
N GLY A 29 -18.61 25.65 -1.17
CA GLY A 29 -18.71 24.41 -0.38
C GLY A 29 -18.77 24.67 1.12
N ALA A 30 -18.58 23.62 1.92
CA ALA A 30 -18.61 23.66 3.38
C ALA A 30 -17.68 24.73 3.99
N THR A 31 -16.53 25.00 3.37
CA THR A 31 -15.55 26.00 3.83
C THR A 31 -16.12 27.42 3.86
N ARG A 32 -16.76 27.88 2.76
CA ARG A 32 -17.37 29.22 2.70
C ARG A 32 -18.54 29.35 3.68
N PHE A 33 -19.23 28.25 3.97
CA PHE A 33 -20.30 28.25 4.95
C PHE A 33 -19.75 28.36 6.40
N LYS A 34 -18.61 27.72 6.70
CA LYS A 34 -17.89 27.89 7.97
C LYS A 34 -17.40 29.34 8.16
N GLU A 35 -16.87 29.95 7.11
CA GLU A 35 -16.40 31.35 7.12
C GLU A 35 -17.56 32.33 7.40
N HIS A 36 -18.73 32.11 6.79
CA HIS A 36 -19.96 32.88 7.03
C HIS A 36 -20.44 32.83 8.49
N LEU A 37 -20.32 31.66 9.14
CA LEU A 37 -20.73 31.46 10.54
C LEU A 37 -19.67 31.96 11.54
N ALA A 38 -18.39 31.89 11.17
CA ALA A 38 -17.27 32.30 12.02
C ALA A 38 -16.96 33.81 11.96
N HIS A 39 -17.53 34.53 10.98
CA HIS A 39 -17.18 35.92 10.64
C HIS A 39 -15.67 36.06 10.37
N ARG A 40 -15.12 35.12 9.61
CA ARG A 40 -13.68 35.03 9.38
C ARG A 40 -13.41 34.50 7.99
N GLY A 41 -13.01 35.38 7.07
CA GLY A 41 -12.74 35.10 5.66
C GLY A 41 -13.00 36.34 4.80
N ASN A 42 -12.39 36.43 3.62
CA ASN A 42 -12.54 37.60 2.73
C ASN A 42 -13.66 37.44 1.70
N ASP A 43 -14.09 36.20 1.44
CA ASP A 43 -14.98 35.83 0.33
C ASP A 43 -16.45 35.60 0.73
N ALA A 44 -16.77 35.64 2.03
CA ALA A 44 -18.10 35.35 2.57
C ALA A 44 -18.60 36.51 3.45
N LYS A 45 -19.82 37.01 3.17
CA LYS A 45 -20.46 38.03 4.03
C LYS A 45 -20.82 37.43 5.38
N ASP A 46 -20.70 38.18 6.47
CA ASP A 46 -20.97 37.70 7.83
C ASP A 46 -22.45 37.42 8.11
N CYS A 47 -22.72 36.45 9.00
CA CYS A 47 -24.06 36.13 9.45
C CYS A 47 -24.52 37.05 10.60
N PRO A 48 -25.55 37.91 10.45
CA PRO A 48 -25.96 38.83 11.51
C PRO A 48 -26.62 38.17 12.72
N SER A 49 -27.07 36.91 12.61
CA SER A 49 -27.92 36.25 13.62
C SER A 49 -27.32 34.95 14.17
N VAL A 50 -26.01 34.72 13.98
CA VAL A 50 -25.35 33.51 14.47
C VAL A 50 -25.18 33.54 16.00
N PRO A 51 -25.55 32.47 16.74
CA PRO A 51 -25.29 32.37 18.17
C PRO A 51 -23.80 32.42 18.50
N ALA A 52 -23.44 33.07 19.62
CA ALA A 52 -22.05 33.27 20.03
C ALA A 52 -21.28 31.94 20.22
N GLU A 53 -21.95 30.89 20.69
CA GLU A 53 -21.34 29.56 20.90
C GLU A 53 -20.98 28.88 19.58
N VAL A 54 -21.89 28.93 18.60
CA VAL A 54 -21.68 28.37 17.26
C VAL A 54 -20.60 29.14 16.52
N LYS A 55 -20.56 30.46 16.66
CA LYS A 55 -19.50 31.31 16.13
C LYS A 55 -18.13 30.91 16.69
N LYS A 56 -18.00 30.74 18.02
CA LYS A 56 -16.75 30.32 18.67
C LYS A 56 -16.29 28.93 18.19
N PHE A 57 -17.21 27.97 18.07
CA PHE A 57 -16.89 26.63 17.58
C PHE A 57 -16.29 26.63 16.17
N PHE A 58 -16.88 27.38 15.23
CA PHE A 58 -16.38 27.45 13.87
C PHE A 58 -15.10 28.30 13.72
N ILE A 59 -14.92 29.31 14.57
CA ILE A 59 -13.64 30.02 14.70
C ILE A 59 -12.53 29.03 15.06
N GLU A 60 -12.73 28.20 16.08
CA GLU A 60 -11.75 27.22 16.55
C GLU A 60 -11.45 26.14 15.50
N GLN A 61 -12.48 25.67 14.79
CA GLN A 61 -12.33 24.69 13.69
C GLN A 61 -11.53 25.27 12.51
N LEU A 62 -11.75 26.54 12.15
CA LEU A 62 -11.00 27.21 11.09
C LEU A 62 -9.55 27.48 11.51
N ASP A 63 -9.31 27.85 12.77
CA ASP A 63 -7.96 28.03 13.32
C ASP A 63 -7.18 26.72 13.32
N LYS A 64 -7.77 25.63 13.81
CA LYS A 64 -7.17 24.28 13.76
C LYS A 64 -6.83 23.85 12.33
N ASN A 65 -7.68 24.17 11.35
CA ASN A 65 -7.40 23.86 9.95
C ASN A 65 -6.29 24.74 9.36
N LYS A 66 -6.24 26.02 9.74
CA LYS A 66 -5.21 26.97 9.29
C LYS A 66 -3.85 26.63 9.92
N GLU A 67 -3.82 26.21 11.18
CA GLU A 67 -2.63 25.66 11.83
C GLU A 67 -2.15 24.38 11.18
N ARG A 68 -3.06 23.44 10.85
CA ARG A 68 -2.72 22.24 10.08
C ARG A 68 -2.17 22.56 8.69
N ALA A 69 -2.73 23.57 8.01
CA ALA A 69 -2.21 24.02 6.72
C ALA A 69 -0.83 24.68 6.84
N ARG A 70 -0.61 25.52 7.86
CA ARG A 70 0.70 26.12 8.18
C ARG A 70 1.72 25.07 8.60
N ALA A 71 1.31 24.03 9.33
CA ALA A 71 2.17 22.91 9.68
C ALA A 71 2.58 22.13 8.43
N ARG A 72 1.65 21.82 7.52
CA ARG A 72 1.96 21.19 6.22
C ARG A 72 2.87 22.05 5.34
N ALA A 73 2.69 23.37 5.35
CA ALA A 73 3.55 24.30 4.61
C ALA A 73 4.96 24.39 5.20
N ARG A 74 5.08 24.42 6.53
CA ARG A 74 6.38 24.35 7.24
C ARG A 74 7.08 23.02 6.97
N ASP A 75 6.35 21.91 7.00
CA ASP A 75 6.86 20.57 6.69
C ASP A 75 7.34 20.45 5.24
N LYS A 76 6.61 21.04 4.29
CA LYS A 76 7.05 21.14 2.89
C LYS A 76 8.34 21.97 2.75
N LEU A 77 8.41 23.13 3.41
CA LEU A 77 9.61 23.98 3.41
C LEU A 77 10.81 23.30 4.06
N LEU A 78 10.61 22.54 5.14
CA LEU A 78 11.65 21.73 5.77
C LEU A 78 12.15 20.63 4.82
N ARG A 79 11.25 19.94 4.11
CA ARG A 79 11.61 18.95 3.09
C ARG A 79 12.40 19.56 1.93
N ASP A 80 11.99 20.74 1.46
CA ASP A 80 12.66 21.44 0.35
C ASP A 80 14.01 22.05 0.77
N ALA A 81 14.20 22.37 2.06
CA ALA A 81 15.46 22.86 2.62
C ALA A 81 16.45 21.71 2.93
N ALA A 82 15.95 20.56 3.41
CA ALA A 82 16.75 19.34 3.59
C ALA A 82 17.33 18.83 2.26
N ALA A 83 16.66 19.12 1.14
CA ALA A 83 17.14 18.81 -0.21
C ALA A 83 18.25 19.77 -0.71
N ARG A 84 18.55 20.87 -0.01
CA ARG A 84 19.50 21.92 -0.46
C ARG A 84 20.73 22.10 0.42
N ALA A 85 20.96 21.27 1.45
CA ALA A 85 22.13 21.43 2.29
C ALA A 85 23.43 21.15 1.49
N PRO A 86 24.37 22.10 1.44
CA PRO A 86 25.65 21.93 0.74
C PRO A 86 26.60 20.99 1.50
N HIS A 87 27.48 20.37 0.71
CA HIS A 87 28.62 19.56 1.16
C HIS A 87 29.61 20.45 1.95
N ILE A 88 30.09 19.95 3.09
CA ILE A 88 31.31 20.48 3.72
C ILE A 88 32.47 19.69 3.10
N ASP A 89 33.37 20.38 2.43
CA ASP A 89 34.59 19.84 1.84
C ASP A 89 35.54 19.32 2.94
N LEU A 90 36.18 18.19 2.67
CA LEU A 90 37.21 17.61 3.51
C LEU A 90 38.56 18.26 3.20
N ASP A 91 38.97 19.26 3.98
CA ASP A 91 40.38 19.54 4.26
C ASP A 91 40.57 19.60 5.79
N PRO A 92 41.67 19.03 6.34
CA PRO A 92 41.84 18.91 7.78
C PRO A 92 42.71 20.06 8.31
N GLU A 93 42.10 21.11 8.89
CA GLU A 93 42.70 21.92 9.97
C GLU A 93 41.66 22.93 10.53
N GLU A 94 41.58 22.98 11.86
CA GLU A 94 40.93 23.98 12.73
C GLU A 94 39.39 23.94 12.97
N GLU A 95 39.06 23.20 14.03
CA GLU A 95 38.22 23.50 15.21
C GLU A 95 37.01 24.48 15.22
N GLU A 96 35.97 23.97 15.90
CA GLU A 96 34.99 24.62 16.79
C GLU A 96 33.72 25.32 16.24
N GLY A 97 32.56 24.76 16.64
CA GLY A 97 31.43 25.61 17.10
C GLY A 97 30.01 25.26 16.65
N HIS A 98 29.28 24.59 17.54
CA HIS A 98 27.81 24.64 17.73
C HIS A 98 26.89 23.73 16.89
N GLY A 99 26.33 22.72 17.57
CA GLY A 99 25.42 21.74 16.98
C GLY A 99 23.94 22.09 17.04
N GLN A 100 23.14 21.28 16.32
CA GLN A 100 21.84 20.73 16.72
C GLN A 100 21.18 19.97 15.56
N GLY A 101 20.54 18.83 15.87
CA GLY A 101 19.40 18.30 15.12
C GLY A 101 19.63 17.07 14.26
N GLN A 102 19.86 15.92 14.89
CA GLN A 102 19.84 14.58 14.28
C GLN A 102 18.46 14.32 13.65
N PHE A 103 18.42 14.09 12.32
CA PHE A 103 17.21 13.74 11.59
C PHE A 103 17.08 12.22 11.54
N ASP A 104 16.14 11.66 12.31
CA ASP A 104 15.85 10.22 12.39
C ASP A 104 15.16 9.71 11.12
N GLU A 105 15.94 9.06 10.25
CA GLU A 105 15.43 8.24 9.12
C GLU A 105 14.55 7.07 9.61
N ASP A 106 14.72 6.69 10.88
CA ASP A 106 13.91 5.71 11.58
C ASP A 106 12.43 6.12 11.67
N ALA A 107 12.10 7.40 11.87
CA ALA A 107 10.70 7.81 12.13
C ALA A 107 9.74 7.53 10.95
N ALA A 108 10.23 7.60 9.70
CA ALA A 108 9.44 7.29 8.51
C ALA A 108 9.28 5.78 8.28
N MET A 109 10.30 4.99 8.60
CA MET A 109 10.24 3.52 8.60
C MET A 109 9.34 3.02 9.73
N GLN A 110 9.44 3.64 10.90
CA GLN A 110 8.61 3.36 12.07
C GLN A 110 7.14 3.74 11.82
N ALA A 111 6.86 4.83 11.09
CA ALA A 111 5.50 5.19 10.69
C ALA A 111 4.89 4.20 9.68
N ALA A 112 5.68 3.69 8.73
CA ALA A 112 5.23 2.68 7.77
C ALA A 112 4.96 1.32 8.47
N LEU A 113 5.82 0.93 9.42
CA LEU A 113 5.63 -0.28 10.22
C LEU A 113 4.45 -0.14 11.18
N ARG A 114 4.24 1.04 11.80
CA ARG A 114 3.06 1.34 12.64
C ARG A 114 1.77 1.32 11.82
N GLN A 115 1.77 1.83 10.58
CA GLN A 115 0.62 1.76 9.67
C GLN A 115 0.32 0.32 9.25
N SER A 116 1.34 -0.48 8.94
CA SER A 116 1.17 -1.90 8.59
C SER A 116 0.70 -2.73 9.80
N ARG A 117 1.12 -2.37 11.01
CA ARG A 117 0.72 -3.01 12.27
C ARG A 117 -0.68 -2.56 12.73
N GLU A 118 -1.08 -1.33 12.46
CA GLU A 118 -2.45 -0.84 12.62
C GLU A 118 -3.41 -1.50 11.62
N GLU A 119 -3.01 -1.70 10.36
CA GLU A 119 -3.75 -2.47 9.36
C GLU A 119 -3.89 -3.94 9.78
N TYR A 120 -2.82 -4.56 10.29
CA TYR A 120 -2.84 -5.92 10.82
C TYR A 120 -3.76 -6.06 12.05
N ASN A 121 -3.66 -5.13 13.01
CA ASN A 121 -4.52 -5.11 14.19
C ASN A 121 -5.98 -4.77 13.85
N PHE A 122 -6.23 -3.95 12.83
CA PHE A 122 -7.56 -3.67 12.29
C PHE A 122 -8.15 -4.92 11.62
N MET A 123 -7.37 -5.66 10.84
CA MET A 123 -7.77 -6.96 10.27
C MET A 123 -8.07 -8.01 11.35
N GLN A 124 -7.32 -8.02 12.45
CA GLN A 124 -7.59 -8.92 13.58
C GLN A 124 -8.82 -8.52 14.41
N ARG A 125 -9.06 -7.21 14.61
CA ARG A 125 -10.23 -6.70 15.37
C ARG A 125 -11.53 -6.72 14.58
N ALA A 126 -11.48 -6.52 13.26
CA ALA A 126 -12.69 -6.40 12.44
C ALA A 126 -13.37 -7.74 12.11
N GLY A 127 -12.64 -8.86 12.20
CA GLY A 127 -13.11 -10.14 11.66
C GLY A 127 -13.39 -10.05 10.15
N PRO A 128 -13.75 -11.15 9.47
CA PRO A 128 -13.98 -11.14 8.03
C PRO A 128 -15.33 -10.48 7.72
N HIS A 129 -15.33 -9.15 7.59
CA HIS A 129 -16.48 -8.38 7.11
C HIS A 129 -16.30 -8.11 5.62
N TYR A 130 -17.02 -8.85 4.78
CA TYR A 130 -17.16 -8.52 3.36
C TYR A 130 -18.20 -7.41 3.22
N GLU A 131 -17.77 -6.20 2.88
CA GLU A 131 -18.68 -5.17 2.40
C GLU A 131 -19.10 -5.50 0.97
N ARG A 132 -20.38 -5.79 0.82
CA ARG A 132 -21.07 -5.96 -0.46
C ARG A 132 -21.18 -4.59 -1.14
N GLY A 133 -20.18 -4.24 -1.93
CA GLY A 133 -20.22 -3.09 -2.86
C GLY A 133 -21.00 -3.46 -4.12
N GLY A 134 -22.20 -2.91 -4.25
CA GLY A 134 -23.08 -3.07 -5.41
C GLY A 134 -22.54 -2.42 -6.67
N GLY A 135 -22.66 -3.14 -7.79
CA GLY A 135 -22.52 -2.61 -9.15
C GLY A 135 -23.88 -2.61 -9.84
N SER A 136 -24.30 -1.44 -10.30
CA SER A 136 -25.50 -1.19 -11.10
C SER A 136 -25.17 -1.11 -12.60
N GLY A 137 -26.08 -1.63 -13.45
CA GLY A 137 -26.20 -1.37 -14.90
C GLY A 137 -25.49 -2.40 -15.79
N SER A 138 -26.04 -2.92 -16.90
CA SER A 138 -27.19 -2.51 -17.72
C SER A 138 -27.40 -3.50 -18.90
N GLY A 139 -28.66 -3.71 -19.33
CA GLY A 139 -29.07 -4.25 -20.64
C GLY A 139 -29.04 -5.79 -20.77
N SER A 140 -29.98 -6.52 -21.37
CA SER A 140 -31.11 -6.21 -22.24
C SER A 140 -32.14 -7.35 -22.17
N ARG A 141 -33.39 -7.02 -22.44
CA ARG A 141 -34.55 -7.90 -22.62
C ARG A 141 -34.38 -8.77 -23.89
N THR A 142 -34.91 -10.00 -23.89
CA THR A 142 -36.12 -10.44 -24.65
C THR A 142 -36.17 -11.96 -24.87
N GLY A 143 -37.37 -12.54 -24.75
CA GLY A 143 -37.78 -13.82 -25.33
C GLY A 143 -37.61 -15.03 -24.39
N GLY A 144 -38.59 -15.89 -24.15
CA GLY A 144 -39.90 -16.09 -24.73
C GLY A 144 -40.57 -17.27 -24.00
N SER A 145 -41.88 -17.19 -23.89
CA SER A 145 -42.80 -18.10 -23.23
C SER A 145 -42.82 -19.51 -23.84
N ARG A 146 -43.07 -20.56 -23.03
CA ARG A 146 -44.25 -21.48 -23.14
C ARG A 146 -44.07 -22.88 -22.52
N VAL A 147 -45.11 -23.24 -21.72
CA VAL A 147 -45.90 -24.52 -21.74
C VAL A 147 -45.32 -25.67 -20.91
N ARG A 148 -46.03 -26.48 -20.11
CA ARG A 148 -47.43 -26.87 -19.79
C ARG A 148 -47.32 -27.50 -18.37
N GLY A 149 -48.25 -27.47 -17.40
CA GLY A 149 -49.71 -27.60 -17.46
C GLY A 149 -50.14 -29.08 -17.31
N SER A 150 -50.43 -29.52 -16.08
CA SER A 150 -51.33 -30.62 -15.62
C SER A 150 -51.20 -30.71 -14.09
N GLY A 151 -52.17 -30.42 -13.21
CA GLY A 151 -53.54 -30.94 -13.09
C GLY A 151 -53.51 -32.25 -12.29
N ALA A 152 -54.28 -32.55 -11.24
CA ALA A 152 -55.41 -31.91 -10.56
C ALA A 152 -55.75 -32.71 -9.27
N GLY A 153 -56.60 -32.14 -8.40
CA GLY A 153 -57.40 -32.83 -7.38
C GLY A 153 -56.90 -32.68 -5.94
N GLY A 154 -57.61 -32.13 -4.94
CA GLY A 154 -59.03 -31.73 -4.82
C GLY A 154 -59.65 -32.37 -3.56
N GLY A 155 -60.06 -31.57 -2.57
CA GLY A 155 -60.84 -31.97 -1.38
C GLY A 155 -60.32 -31.33 -0.08
N ALA A 156 -60.73 -30.12 0.33
CA ALA A 156 -61.98 -29.73 1.02
C ALA A 156 -61.82 -29.57 2.56
N ARG A 157 -61.56 -28.30 2.97
CA ARG A 157 -62.06 -27.45 4.11
C ARG A 157 -62.66 -28.11 5.39
N PRO A 158 -62.63 -27.47 6.61
CA PRO A 158 -62.84 -26.02 6.83
C PRO A 158 -62.10 -25.32 8.03
N LEU A 159 -62.07 -23.98 8.01
CA LEU A 159 -62.01 -23.05 9.19
C LEU A 159 -63.48 -22.70 9.57
N PRO A 160 -63.89 -22.06 10.70
CA PRO A 160 -63.15 -21.13 11.59
C PRO A 160 -63.57 -21.12 13.09
N SER A 161 -62.94 -20.28 13.93
CA SER A 161 -63.55 -19.65 15.14
C SER A 161 -62.58 -18.56 15.63
N MET A 162 -62.80 -17.24 15.47
CA MET A 162 -63.83 -16.31 15.99
C MET A 162 -63.71 -15.98 17.50
N PHE A 163 -63.12 -14.81 17.75
CA PHE A 163 -63.33 -13.88 18.88
C PHE A 163 -62.79 -14.22 20.28
N THR A 164 -61.79 -13.42 20.71
CA THR A 164 -61.82 -12.72 22.01
C THR A 164 -60.92 -11.48 21.99
N ARG A 165 -61.17 -10.59 22.94
CA ARG A 165 -61.26 -9.13 22.79
C ARG A 165 -60.20 -8.42 23.66
N SER A 166 -59.44 -7.53 23.01
CA SER A 166 -58.83 -6.24 23.40
C SER A 166 -58.65 -5.77 24.88
N GLN A 167 -57.50 -5.08 25.07
CA GLN A 167 -57.10 -4.01 26.03
C GLN A 167 -56.57 -4.47 27.41
N SER A 168 -55.47 -3.95 27.99
CA SER A 168 -54.77 -2.65 27.91
C SER A 168 -53.35 -2.68 28.53
N HIS A 169 -52.48 -1.74 28.11
CA HIS A 169 -51.33 -1.08 28.81
C HIS A 169 -50.21 -1.96 29.42
N VAL A 170 -48.90 -1.83 29.18
CA VAL A 170 -47.94 -0.69 29.17
C VAL A 170 -46.68 -1.17 28.40
N PRO A 171 -45.96 -0.34 27.62
CA PRO A 171 -44.78 -0.81 26.88
C PRO A 171 -43.53 -0.81 27.77
N GLU A 172 -42.91 -1.97 27.96
CA GLU A 172 -41.59 -2.06 28.59
C GLU A 172 -40.65 -2.99 27.82
N ARG A 173 -39.57 -2.35 27.33
CA ARG A 173 -38.21 -2.84 27.10
C ARG A 173 -37.99 -4.07 26.20
N VAL A 174 -37.31 -3.77 25.09
CA VAL A 174 -36.52 -4.66 24.23
C VAL A 174 -35.73 -5.69 25.04
N ARG A 175 -35.95 -6.99 24.78
CA ARG A 175 -34.92 -7.99 24.45
C ARG A 175 -35.50 -9.38 24.17
N ASP A 176 -35.04 -9.89 23.02
CA ASP A 176 -34.60 -11.25 22.70
C ASP A 176 -35.57 -12.43 22.93
N TYR A 177 -35.85 -13.18 21.86
CA TYR A 177 -35.48 -14.59 21.71
C TYR A 177 -35.95 -15.10 20.34
N HIS A 178 -34.99 -15.37 19.44
CA HIS A 178 -34.91 -16.62 18.67
C HIS A 178 -33.56 -16.69 17.92
N PHE A 179 -32.46 -16.69 18.68
CA PHE A 179 -31.14 -17.15 18.25
C PHE A 179 -31.09 -18.70 18.20
N GLY A 180 -31.98 -19.33 17.42
CA GLY A 180 -32.14 -20.78 17.46
C GLY A 180 -32.28 -21.54 16.15
N LEU A 181 -32.51 -20.90 15.00
CA LEU A 181 -32.87 -21.63 13.76
C LEU A 181 -32.22 -21.08 12.48
N SER A 182 -30.96 -20.66 12.55
CA SER A 182 -30.19 -20.38 11.33
C SER A 182 -28.85 -21.07 11.40
N SER A 183 -28.80 -22.29 10.86
CA SER A 183 -27.55 -23.01 10.61
C SER A 183 -26.57 -22.07 9.91
N ALA A 184 -25.33 -22.01 10.40
CA ALA A 184 -24.26 -21.30 9.74
C ALA A 184 -24.17 -21.73 8.26
N PRO A 185 -23.84 -20.83 7.32
CA PRO A 185 -23.69 -21.19 5.92
C PRO A 185 -22.58 -22.24 5.81
N VAL A 186 -22.99 -23.47 5.51
CA VAL A 186 -22.08 -24.59 5.28
C VAL A 186 -21.30 -24.29 4.01
N GLN A 187 -19.97 -24.32 4.11
CA GLN A 187 -19.07 -24.23 2.97
C GLN A 187 -19.49 -25.28 1.92
N GLN A 188 -19.83 -24.84 0.71
CA GLN A 188 -20.25 -25.75 -0.34
C GLN A 188 -19.10 -26.73 -0.65
N ARG A 189 -19.40 -28.04 -0.68
CA ARG A 189 -18.44 -29.06 -1.14
C ARG A 189 -17.93 -28.67 -2.52
N ILE A 190 -16.61 -28.70 -2.67
CA ILE A 190 -15.88 -28.35 -3.90
C ILE A 190 -16.31 -29.26 -5.08
N ASP A 191 -16.87 -30.43 -4.76
CA ASP A 191 -17.19 -31.51 -5.71
C ASP A 191 -18.57 -31.40 -6.37
N THR A 192 -19.44 -30.49 -5.90
CA THR A 192 -20.82 -30.38 -6.38
C THR A 192 -21.16 -28.96 -6.81
N GLY A 193 -20.62 -28.56 -7.96
CA GLY A 193 -21.04 -27.37 -8.70
C GLY A 193 -21.42 -27.72 -10.14
N PRO A 194 -21.94 -26.76 -10.94
CA PRO A 194 -22.49 -26.98 -12.30
C PRO A 194 -21.46 -27.39 -13.37
N TRP A 195 -20.28 -27.85 -12.95
CA TRP A 195 -19.10 -28.17 -13.75
C TRP A 195 -18.77 -29.65 -13.63
N THR A 196 -19.65 -30.51 -14.12
CA THR A 196 -19.54 -31.97 -14.07
C THR A 196 -18.21 -32.51 -14.60
N VAL A 197 -17.77 -33.62 -13.99
CA VAL A 197 -16.48 -34.32 -14.16
C VAL A 197 -16.36 -35.10 -15.49
N LYS A 198 -17.42 -35.14 -16.31
CA LYS A 198 -17.44 -35.97 -17.52
C LYS A 198 -16.49 -35.42 -18.60
N GLY A 199 -15.46 -36.20 -18.92
CA GLY A 199 -14.60 -36.02 -20.11
C GLY A 199 -13.34 -35.17 -19.95
N ARG A 200 -12.93 -34.83 -18.71
CA ARG A 200 -11.72 -34.00 -18.48
C ARG A 200 -10.52 -34.84 -18.08
N THR A 201 -9.34 -34.42 -18.51
CA THR A 201 -8.07 -35.05 -18.12
C THR A 201 -7.77 -34.79 -16.64
N SER A 202 -7.06 -35.70 -15.96
CA SER A 202 -6.66 -35.53 -14.54
C SER A 202 -5.86 -34.24 -14.34
N ARG A 203 -5.06 -33.84 -15.34
CA ARG A 203 -4.29 -32.59 -15.36
C ARG A 203 -5.19 -31.35 -15.32
N GLU A 204 -6.28 -31.34 -16.09
CA GLU A 204 -7.22 -30.22 -16.12
C GLU A 204 -8.03 -30.08 -14.82
N LEU A 205 -8.36 -31.21 -14.18
CA LEU A 205 -9.04 -31.21 -12.89
C LEU A 205 -8.17 -30.58 -11.81
N ILE A 206 -6.89 -31.00 -11.74
CA ILE A 206 -5.89 -30.44 -10.82
C ILE A 206 -5.66 -28.96 -11.13
N GLY A 207 -5.44 -28.60 -12.40
CA GLY A 207 -5.19 -27.21 -12.81
C GLY A 207 -6.33 -26.27 -12.45
N ARG A 208 -7.59 -26.69 -12.61
CA ARG A 208 -8.76 -25.88 -12.22
C ARG A 208 -8.92 -25.75 -10.70
N ALA A 209 -8.67 -26.82 -9.94
CA ALA A 209 -8.72 -26.76 -8.48
C ALA A 209 -7.66 -25.78 -7.93
N TRP A 210 -6.43 -25.86 -8.45
CA TRP A 210 -5.35 -24.95 -8.07
C TRP A 210 -5.60 -23.51 -8.53
N ALA A 211 -6.14 -23.29 -9.72
CA ALA A 211 -6.51 -21.94 -10.17
C ALA A 211 -7.52 -21.30 -9.20
N LYS A 212 -8.55 -22.04 -8.78
CA LYS A 212 -9.52 -21.56 -7.78
C LYS A 212 -8.85 -21.25 -6.44
N ALA A 213 -8.00 -22.14 -5.94
CA ALA A 213 -7.30 -21.93 -4.67
C ALA A 213 -6.38 -20.70 -4.73
N CYS A 214 -5.59 -20.55 -5.79
CA CYS A 214 -4.69 -19.42 -5.98
C CYS A 214 -5.45 -18.10 -6.04
N HIS A 215 -6.55 -18.04 -6.79
CA HIS A 215 -7.36 -16.82 -6.88
C HIS A 215 -8.09 -16.50 -5.58
N ALA A 216 -8.61 -17.50 -4.86
CA ALA A 216 -9.34 -17.28 -3.61
C ALA A 216 -8.42 -16.84 -2.46
N ILE A 217 -7.20 -17.37 -2.39
CA ILE A 217 -6.23 -17.09 -1.33
C ILE A 217 -5.32 -15.89 -1.71
N GLY A 218 -5.30 -15.48 -2.97
CA GLY A 218 -4.43 -14.41 -3.46
C GLY A 218 -2.98 -14.86 -3.69
N ILE A 219 -2.75 -16.14 -3.97
CA ILE A 219 -1.42 -16.69 -4.30
C ILE A 219 -1.13 -16.44 -5.79
N PRO A 220 -0.09 -15.69 -6.16
CA PRO A 220 0.30 -15.51 -7.55
C PRO A 220 0.74 -16.83 -8.18
N GLY A 221 0.37 -17.10 -9.44
CA GLY A 221 0.70 -18.36 -10.13
C GLY A 221 2.19 -18.74 -10.10
N ARG A 222 3.09 -17.75 -10.19
CA ARG A 222 4.55 -17.94 -10.08
C ARG A 222 5.01 -18.61 -8.78
N LYS A 223 4.22 -18.54 -7.70
CA LYS A 223 4.55 -19.19 -6.42
C LYS A 223 4.33 -20.71 -6.48
N VAL A 224 3.49 -21.18 -7.39
CA VAL A 224 3.31 -22.63 -7.65
C VAL A 224 4.53 -23.22 -8.37
N ASP A 225 5.32 -22.38 -9.05
CA ASP A 225 6.54 -22.80 -9.72
C ASP A 225 7.73 -23.02 -8.77
N ASP A 226 7.61 -22.56 -7.52
CA ASP A 226 8.63 -22.67 -6.50
C ASP A 226 9.02 -24.14 -6.23
N PRO A 227 10.33 -24.48 -6.15
CA PRO A 227 10.78 -25.85 -5.95
C PRO A 227 10.25 -26.48 -4.66
N TYR A 228 10.17 -25.75 -3.55
CA TYR A 228 9.65 -26.25 -2.29
C TYR A 228 8.14 -26.49 -2.38
N PHE A 229 7.42 -25.61 -3.07
CA PHE A 229 6.00 -25.79 -3.32
C PHE A 229 5.71 -27.02 -4.18
N LYS A 230 6.50 -27.26 -5.23
CA LYS A 230 6.42 -28.47 -6.06
C LYS A 230 6.76 -29.72 -5.26
N ALA A 231 7.80 -29.68 -4.44
CA ALA A 231 8.20 -30.80 -3.59
C ALA A 231 7.09 -31.17 -2.60
N ALA A 232 6.45 -30.18 -1.96
CA ALA A 232 5.32 -30.40 -1.08
C ALA A 232 4.14 -31.09 -1.81
N ILE A 233 3.82 -30.66 -3.04
CA ILE A 233 2.78 -31.30 -3.85
C ILE A 233 3.15 -32.74 -4.20
N MET A 234 4.38 -32.98 -4.66
CA MET A 234 4.85 -34.34 -4.96
C MET A 234 4.77 -35.24 -3.73
N GLU A 235 5.12 -34.72 -2.55
CA GLU A 235 5.02 -35.47 -1.30
C GLU A 235 3.56 -35.80 -0.97
N THR A 236 2.65 -34.83 -1.11
CA THR A 236 1.20 -35.11 -0.92
C THR A 236 0.66 -36.15 -1.92
N GLN A 237 1.20 -36.21 -3.15
CA GLN A 237 0.82 -37.21 -4.14
C GLN A 237 1.34 -38.60 -3.79
N LYS A 238 2.57 -38.71 -3.25
CA LYS A 238 3.16 -39.99 -2.82
C LYS A 238 2.39 -40.62 -1.66
N GLN A 239 1.99 -39.80 -0.69
CA GLN A 239 1.35 -40.29 0.53
C GLN A 239 -0.10 -40.79 0.32
N GLY A 240 -0.72 -40.42 -0.81
CA GLY A 240 -1.98 -41.02 -1.27
C GLY A 240 -3.26 -40.52 -0.59
N VAL A 241 -4.36 -41.23 -0.82
CA VAL A 241 -5.70 -40.86 -0.32
C VAL A 241 -5.96 -41.53 1.02
N GLY A 242 -6.25 -40.76 2.08
CA GLY A 242 -6.57 -41.29 3.41
C GLY A 242 -5.91 -40.54 4.56
N ILE A 243 -4.92 -39.68 4.26
CA ILE A 243 -4.26 -38.85 5.26
C ILE A 243 -5.05 -37.56 5.47
N LYS A 244 -5.29 -37.23 6.72
CA LYS A 244 -5.88 -35.95 7.09
C LYS A 244 -4.87 -34.84 6.80
N ILE A 245 -5.24 -33.91 5.92
CA ILE A 245 -4.40 -32.76 5.58
C ILE A 245 -4.09 -31.98 6.87
N PRO A 246 -2.81 -31.69 7.16
CA PRO A 246 -2.43 -30.89 8.31
C PRO A 246 -3.12 -29.52 8.31
N SER A 247 -3.51 -29.08 9.50
CA SER A 247 -4.05 -27.73 9.69
C SER A 247 -2.95 -26.69 9.63
N GLY A 248 -3.30 -25.44 9.28
CA GLY A 248 -2.33 -24.34 9.28
C GLY A 248 -1.64 -24.13 10.63
N ARG A 249 -2.29 -24.47 11.75
CA ARG A 249 -1.68 -24.41 13.09
C ARG A 249 -0.62 -25.49 13.31
N GLU A 250 -0.82 -26.69 12.79
CA GLU A 250 0.18 -27.76 12.88
C GLU A 250 1.39 -27.47 11.98
N ILE A 251 1.14 -26.89 10.80
CA ILE A 251 2.20 -26.48 9.87
C ILE A 251 3.06 -25.36 10.47
N VAL A 252 2.45 -24.33 11.06
CA VAL A 252 3.17 -23.18 11.64
C VAL A 252 3.73 -23.48 13.04
N GLY A 253 3.20 -24.48 13.73
CA GLY A 253 3.71 -24.93 15.03
C GLY A 253 4.68 -26.08 14.85
N LYS A 254 4.22 -27.28 15.21
CA LYS A 254 5.05 -28.50 15.29
C LYS A 254 5.96 -28.71 14.08
N TYR A 255 5.44 -28.65 12.86
CA TYR A 255 6.23 -28.96 11.67
C TYR A 255 7.23 -27.84 11.31
N LEU A 256 6.90 -26.58 11.60
CA LEU A 256 7.85 -25.48 11.46
C LEU A 256 8.98 -25.63 12.47
N ASP A 257 8.67 -25.96 13.72
CA ASP A 257 9.66 -26.16 14.79
C ASP A 257 10.59 -27.34 14.48
N GLU A 258 10.08 -28.41 13.86
CA GLU A 258 10.88 -29.55 13.38
C GLU A 258 11.82 -29.12 12.24
N ASN A 259 11.31 -28.43 11.22
CA ASN A 259 12.13 -27.92 10.11
C ASN A 259 13.22 -26.95 10.60
N VAL A 260 12.90 -26.07 11.57
CA VAL A 260 13.90 -25.15 12.15
C VAL A 260 15.03 -25.93 12.83
N LYS A 261 14.71 -27.00 13.57
CA LYS A 261 15.73 -27.85 14.21
C LYS A 261 16.59 -28.59 13.19
N GLU A 262 16.01 -29.06 12.09
CA GLU A 262 16.77 -29.69 11.01
C GLU A 262 17.72 -28.69 10.34
N ILE A 263 17.22 -27.48 10.05
CA ILE A 263 18.05 -26.40 9.50
C ILE A 263 19.16 -26.00 10.47
N GLU A 264 18.89 -25.92 11.78
CA GLU A 264 19.92 -25.64 12.79
C GLU A 264 21.04 -26.68 12.77
N LYS A 265 20.72 -27.97 12.59
CA LYS A 265 21.74 -29.03 12.41
C LYS A 265 22.48 -28.92 11.08
N GLU A 266 21.82 -28.50 10.01
CA GLU A 266 22.49 -28.28 8.72
C GLU A 266 23.43 -27.08 8.74
N ILE A 267 23.11 -26.04 9.50
CA ILE A 267 24.00 -24.89 9.71
C ILE A 267 25.32 -25.36 10.35
N GLU A 268 25.26 -26.26 11.33
CA GLU A 268 26.44 -26.88 11.94
C GLU A 268 27.26 -27.70 10.92
N ASN A 269 26.60 -28.25 9.89
CA ASN A 269 27.25 -29.05 8.85
C ASN A 269 27.73 -28.22 7.63
N GLY A 270 27.55 -26.89 7.64
CA GLY A 270 28.27 -25.94 6.78
C GLY A 270 27.86 -25.84 5.30
N GLY A 271 26.57 -26.07 4.96
CA GLY A 271 26.20 -26.32 3.56
C GLY A 271 25.47 -25.25 2.74
N THR A 272 24.76 -24.26 3.33
CA THR A 272 23.82 -23.42 2.56
C THR A 272 23.64 -22.01 3.14
N MET A 273 23.12 -21.08 2.35
CA MET A 273 22.64 -19.77 2.81
C MET A 273 21.31 -19.93 3.55
N TYR A 274 21.22 -19.45 4.79
CA TYR A 274 20.00 -19.49 5.60
C TYR A 274 19.61 -18.11 6.13
N PHE A 275 18.31 -17.89 6.23
CA PHE A 275 17.77 -16.74 6.95
C PHE A 275 17.66 -17.09 8.43
N LEU A 276 18.41 -16.39 9.29
CA LEU A 276 18.44 -16.69 10.72
C LEU A 276 17.30 -16.01 11.49
N LYS A 277 17.16 -14.68 11.34
CA LYS A 277 16.24 -13.87 12.15
C LYS A 277 15.98 -12.52 11.50
N SER A 278 14.76 -12.00 11.69
CA SER A 278 14.45 -10.57 11.56
C SER A 278 13.99 -10.02 12.90
N ILE A 279 14.26 -8.75 13.15
CA ILE A 279 13.89 -8.05 14.37
C ILE A 279 13.07 -6.83 13.96
N ASP A 280 11.90 -6.67 14.58
CA ASP A 280 11.11 -5.44 14.45
C ASP A 280 11.72 -4.36 15.35
N ALA A 281 12.32 -3.34 14.74
CA ALA A 281 12.95 -2.21 15.42
C ALA A 281 12.06 -0.95 15.47
N THR A 282 10.75 -1.07 15.22
CA THR A 282 9.82 0.06 15.04
C THR A 282 9.73 1.03 16.24
N ASP A 283 9.97 0.59 17.46
CA ASP A 283 9.86 1.46 18.65
C ASP A 283 11.22 1.67 19.34
N LYS A 284 12.32 1.40 18.63
CA LYS A 284 13.68 1.47 19.19
C LYS A 284 14.52 2.47 18.41
N VAL A 285 15.38 3.18 19.12
CA VAL A 285 16.43 4.01 18.50
C VAL A 285 17.50 3.07 17.97
N GLN A 286 17.78 3.10 16.66
CA GLN A 286 18.80 2.24 16.05
C GLN A 286 20.20 2.83 16.23
N ASP A 287 20.59 3.04 17.48
CA ASP A 287 21.95 3.45 17.81
C ASP A 287 22.95 2.30 17.67
N HIS A 288 24.24 2.65 17.65
CA HIS A 288 25.32 1.67 17.55
C HIS A 288 25.30 0.64 18.69
N GLN A 289 24.82 1.00 19.88
CA GLN A 289 24.77 0.09 21.04
C GLN A 289 23.68 -0.98 20.87
N TYR A 290 22.51 -0.57 20.40
CA TYR A 290 21.40 -1.46 20.10
C TYR A 290 21.77 -2.44 18.97
N LEU A 291 22.37 -1.92 17.90
CA LEU A 291 22.84 -2.74 16.78
C LEU A 291 23.91 -3.74 17.23
N LEU A 292 24.90 -3.29 18.00
CA LEU A 292 25.93 -4.17 18.58
C LEU A 292 25.29 -5.28 19.42
N LYS A 293 24.33 -4.95 20.29
CA LYS A 293 23.64 -5.93 21.13
C LYS A 293 22.94 -7.02 20.32
N GLU A 294 22.20 -6.65 19.28
CA GLU A 294 21.46 -7.62 18.46
C GLU A 294 22.40 -8.45 17.58
N ILE A 295 23.44 -7.85 16.99
CA ILE A 295 24.46 -8.57 16.20
C ILE A 295 25.22 -9.55 17.11
N LYS A 296 25.64 -9.10 18.29
CA LYS A 296 26.34 -9.93 19.27
C LYS A 296 25.50 -11.10 19.75
N ALA A 297 24.19 -10.89 19.96
CA ALA A 297 23.28 -11.99 20.31
C ALA A 297 23.24 -13.08 19.23
N VAL A 298 23.34 -12.70 17.96
CA VAL A 298 23.43 -13.64 16.83
C VAL A 298 24.79 -14.34 16.79
N VAL A 299 25.89 -13.60 16.94
CA VAL A 299 27.25 -14.17 16.96
C VAL A 299 27.41 -15.19 18.10
N LEU A 300 26.91 -14.86 19.29
CA LEU A 300 26.92 -15.77 20.44
C LEU A 300 26.03 -17.01 20.22
N LYS A 301 24.88 -16.87 19.55
CA LYS A 301 24.03 -18.02 19.21
C LYS A 301 24.74 -19.00 18.29
N MET A 302 25.58 -18.51 17.38
CA MET A 302 26.28 -19.34 16.40
C MET A 302 27.63 -19.88 16.89
N GLY A 303 28.11 -19.41 18.04
CA GLY A 303 29.49 -19.58 18.46
C GLY A 303 30.36 -18.55 17.73
N TYR A 304 31.06 -17.71 18.48
CA TYR A 304 31.88 -16.64 17.90
C TYR A 304 33.00 -17.24 17.04
N GLU A 305 33.51 -18.41 17.41
CA GLU A 305 34.52 -19.19 16.69
C GLU A 305 34.09 -19.61 15.27
N ASN A 306 32.78 -19.72 15.02
CA ASN A 306 32.24 -20.14 13.72
C ASN A 306 31.93 -18.95 12.79
N VAL A 307 32.07 -17.72 13.30
CA VAL A 307 31.82 -16.50 12.51
C VAL A 307 33.15 -15.97 12.00
N VAL A 308 33.32 -15.95 10.67
CA VAL A 308 34.52 -15.41 10.02
C VAL A 308 34.31 -13.95 9.59
N GLN A 309 33.10 -13.61 9.15
CA GLN A 309 32.84 -12.33 8.51
C GLN A 309 31.44 -11.78 8.81
N VAL A 310 31.37 -10.47 9.03
CA VAL A 310 30.13 -9.70 9.16
C VAL A 310 30.07 -8.64 8.05
N VAL A 311 28.98 -8.63 7.29
CA VAL A 311 28.73 -7.66 6.20
C VAL A 311 27.49 -6.83 6.53
N THR A 312 27.67 -5.52 6.67
CA THR A 312 26.59 -4.55 7.01
C THR A 312 26.59 -3.35 6.09
N ASP A 313 25.57 -2.50 6.15
CA ASP A 313 25.60 -1.24 5.39
C ASP A 313 26.70 -0.30 5.89
N ASN A 314 26.97 0.78 5.13
CA ASN A 314 28.01 1.76 5.46
C ASN A 314 27.48 2.88 6.38
N GLY A 315 26.34 2.68 7.04
CA GLY A 315 25.78 3.63 7.99
C GLY A 315 26.71 3.81 9.19
N SER A 316 26.82 5.04 9.69
CA SER A 316 27.73 5.39 10.78
C SER A 316 27.47 4.57 12.06
N ASN A 317 26.21 4.26 12.36
CA ASN A 317 25.84 3.43 13.51
C ASN A 317 26.28 1.97 13.34
N TYR A 318 26.12 1.41 12.14
CA TYR A 318 26.57 0.04 11.82
C TYR A 318 28.09 -0.08 11.84
N LYS A 319 28.78 0.92 11.28
CA LYS A 319 30.25 0.98 11.30
C LYS A 319 30.78 0.95 12.72
N LYS A 320 30.30 1.86 13.59
CA LYS A 320 30.71 1.90 15.02
C LYS A 320 30.37 0.61 15.75
N ALA A 321 29.18 0.04 15.52
CA ALA A 321 28.78 -1.22 16.14
C ALA A 321 29.71 -2.38 15.73
N CYS A 322 30.07 -2.46 14.45
CA CYS A 322 30.95 -3.51 13.94
C CYS A 322 32.41 -3.30 14.35
N GLU A 323 32.89 -2.05 14.44
CA GLU A 323 34.22 -1.74 14.99
C GLU A 323 34.36 -2.27 16.42
N LEU A 324 33.39 -1.99 17.30
CA LEU A 324 33.36 -2.53 18.66
C LEU A 324 33.28 -4.06 18.70
N LEU A 325 32.58 -4.68 17.75
CA LEU A 325 32.51 -6.14 17.63
C LEU A 325 33.86 -6.75 17.25
N VAL A 326 34.59 -6.14 16.31
CA VAL A 326 35.91 -6.58 15.87
C VAL A 326 36.97 -6.36 16.95
N GLU A 327 36.85 -5.30 17.76
CA GLU A 327 37.69 -5.09 18.94
C GLU A 327 37.52 -6.22 19.97
N GLU A 328 36.29 -6.69 20.17
CA GLU A 328 35.99 -7.79 21.10
C GLU A 328 36.34 -9.18 20.53
N TYR A 329 36.18 -9.36 19.22
CA TYR A 329 36.44 -10.62 18.51
C TYR A 329 37.39 -10.41 17.32
N PRO A 330 38.71 -10.36 17.54
CA PRO A 330 39.68 -9.98 16.51
C PRO A 330 39.77 -10.91 15.30
N HIS A 331 39.24 -12.14 15.39
CA HIS A 331 39.20 -13.09 14.27
C HIS A 331 38.03 -12.82 13.30
N ILE A 332 37.04 -12.03 13.71
CA ILE A 332 35.89 -11.66 12.87
C ILE A 332 36.27 -10.46 12.01
N ALA A 333 36.15 -10.59 10.69
CA ALA A 333 36.34 -9.47 9.77
C ALA A 333 35.02 -8.73 9.52
N TRP A 334 35.02 -7.41 9.63
CA TRP A 334 33.92 -6.57 9.15
C TRP A 334 34.20 -6.05 7.74
N GLN A 335 33.20 -6.09 6.86
CA GLN A 335 33.24 -5.44 5.55
C GLN A 335 31.96 -4.65 5.28
N PRO A 336 32.05 -3.46 4.65
CA PRO A 336 30.88 -2.75 4.20
C PRO A 336 30.22 -3.49 3.03
N CYS A 337 28.89 -3.40 2.95
CA CYS A 337 28.10 -4.03 1.92
C CYS A 337 28.42 -3.42 0.55
N LEU A 338 28.97 -4.23 -0.35
CA LEU A 338 29.32 -3.83 -1.71
C LEU A 338 28.14 -3.19 -2.46
N ALA A 339 26.93 -3.76 -2.33
CA ALA A 339 25.74 -3.23 -2.98
C ALA A 339 25.38 -1.82 -2.48
N HIS A 340 25.54 -1.57 -1.17
CA HIS A 340 25.33 -0.25 -0.60
C HIS A 340 26.44 0.72 -1.05
N THR A 341 27.70 0.28 -1.08
CA THR A 341 28.84 1.07 -1.56
C THR A 341 28.66 1.52 -3.01
N ILE A 342 28.28 0.61 -3.92
CA ILE A 342 27.98 0.96 -5.31
C ILE A 342 26.83 1.96 -5.39
N ASN A 343 25.78 1.79 -4.57
CA ASN A 343 24.66 2.72 -4.53
C ASN A 343 25.08 4.12 -4.05
N LEU A 344 26.05 4.22 -3.12
CA LEU A 344 26.63 5.51 -2.72
C LEU A 344 27.51 6.11 -3.82
N MET A 345 28.31 5.32 -4.53
CA MET A 345 29.07 5.81 -5.69
C MET A 345 28.14 6.41 -6.75
N LEU A 346 27.03 5.72 -7.05
CA LEU A 346 26.00 6.21 -7.98
C LEU A 346 25.29 7.48 -7.49
N LYS A 347 25.18 7.67 -6.16
CA LYS A 347 24.70 8.92 -5.56
C LYS A 347 25.61 10.07 -5.93
N ASP A 348 26.92 9.89 -5.78
CA ASP A 348 27.90 10.94 -6.00
C ASP A 348 28.05 11.28 -7.48
N ILE A 349 28.05 10.26 -8.36
CA ILE A 349 27.98 10.48 -9.82
C ILE A 349 26.70 11.24 -10.20
N GLY A 350 25.57 10.90 -9.56
CA GLY A 350 24.30 11.57 -9.81
C GLY A 350 24.25 13.05 -9.39
N LYS A 351 25.25 13.54 -8.65
CA LYS A 351 25.36 14.97 -8.29
C LYS A 351 26.05 15.81 -9.37
N TRP A 352 26.75 15.20 -10.33
CA TRP A 352 27.36 15.94 -11.42
C TRP A 352 26.29 16.68 -12.21
N ASP A 353 26.54 17.94 -12.58
CA ASP A 353 25.50 18.83 -13.12
C ASP A 353 24.79 18.24 -14.35
N GLU A 354 25.55 17.60 -15.24
CA GLU A 354 25.04 16.93 -16.44
C GLU A 354 24.09 15.77 -16.08
N HIS A 355 24.52 14.90 -15.16
CA HIS A 355 23.71 13.77 -14.68
C HIS A 355 22.49 14.24 -13.90
N ALA A 356 22.65 15.22 -13.01
CA ALA A 356 21.57 15.77 -12.20
C ALA A 356 20.48 16.40 -13.08
N ALA A 357 20.87 17.15 -14.12
CA ALA A 357 19.96 17.73 -15.08
C ALA A 357 19.21 16.64 -15.89
N CYS A 358 19.94 15.64 -16.39
CA CYS A 358 19.36 14.51 -17.12
C CYS A 358 18.36 13.73 -16.26
N ILE A 359 18.76 13.28 -15.06
CA ILE A 359 17.91 12.56 -14.10
C ILE A 359 16.66 13.37 -13.77
N LYS A 360 16.81 14.66 -13.46
CA LYS A 360 15.68 15.53 -13.13
C LYS A 360 14.71 15.68 -14.30
N SER A 361 15.23 15.89 -15.52
CA SER A 361 14.40 15.99 -16.72
C SER A 361 13.55 14.73 -16.94
N ALA A 362 14.15 13.54 -16.78
CA ALA A 362 13.46 12.27 -16.92
C ALA A 362 12.44 12.04 -15.78
N GLN A 363 12.78 12.40 -14.54
CA GLN A 363 11.89 12.30 -13.38
C GLN A 363 10.67 13.21 -13.53
N ASP A 364 10.83 14.42 -14.05
CA ASP A 364 9.73 15.37 -14.28
C ASP A 364 8.78 14.85 -15.38
N ILE A 365 9.34 14.34 -16.49
CA ILE A 365 8.58 13.71 -17.57
C ILE A 365 7.80 12.50 -17.04
N CYS A 366 8.44 11.63 -16.27
CA CYS A 366 7.77 10.45 -15.76
C CYS A 366 6.73 10.80 -14.68
N SER A 367 6.99 11.76 -13.80
CA SER A 367 5.99 12.25 -12.85
C SER A 367 4.76 12.77 -13.59
N TRP A 368 4.95 13.50 -14.69
CA TRP A 368 3.87 13.98 -15.55
C TRP A 368 3.09 12.82 -16.21
N LEU A 369 3.79 11.82 -16.78
CA LEU A 369 3.17 10.63 -17.40
C LEU A 369 2.26 9.87 -16.43
N TYR A 370 2.66 9.74 -15.16
CA TYR A 370 1.92 9.01 -14.14
C TYR A 370 0.87 9.84 -13.39
N ASN A 371 0.89 11.17 -13.50
CA ASN A 371 -0.05 12.05 -12.80
C ASN A 371 -1.49 11.93 -13.34
N SER A 372 -1.68 11.50 -14.59
CA SER A 372 -3.01 11.28 -15.17
C SER A 372 -3.21 9.82 -15.57
N ASN A 373 -4.26 9.18 -15.02
CA ASN A 373 -4.66 7.81 -15.41
C ASN A 373 -4.86 7.65 -16.92
N SER A 374 -5.38 8.68 -17.60
CA SER A 374 -5.55 8.67 -19.06
C SER A 374 -4.21 8.68 -19.81
N LEU A 375 -3.26 9.50 -19.37
CA LEU A 375 -1.94 9.62 -19.98
C LEU A 375 -1.10 8.37 -19.71
N HIS A 376 -1.15 7.87 -18.48
CA HIS A 376 -0.53 6.62 -18.07
C HIS A 376 -1.04 5.44 -18.90
N SER A 377 -2.35 5.33 -19.11
CA SER A 377 -2.92 4.27 -19.96
C SER A 377 -2.45 4.37 -21.41
N MET A 378 -2.38 5.58 -21.99
CA MET A 378 -1.89 5.77 -23.36
C MET A 378 -0.42 5.41 -23.49
N MET A 379 0.41 5.86 -22.54
CA MET A 379 1.83 5.51 -22.46
C MET A 379 2.01 4.00 -22.41
N ARG A 380 1.30 3.30 -21.51
CA ARG A 380 1.42 1.83 -21.36
C ARG A 380 1.06 1.08 -22.64
N GLN A 381 0.04 1.53 -23.37
CA GLN A 381 -0.36 0.95 -24.64
C GLN A 381 0.69 1.20 -25.73
N ALA A 382 1.25 2.41 -25.77
CA ALA A 382 2.26 2.80 -26.75
C ALA A 382 3.60 2.07 -26.57
N ILE A 383 4.10 1.97 -25.34
CA ILE A 383 5.40 1.36 -25.04
C ILE A 383 5.33 -0.15 -24.78
N GLY A 384 4.13 -0.75 -24.84
CA GLY A 384 3.91 -2.18 -24.60
C GLY A 384 4.22 -2.65 -23.17
N GLY A 385 4.15 -1.76 -22.17
CA GLY A 385 4.50 -2.12 -20.79
C GLY A 385 4.57 -0.96 -19.82
N GLU A 386 5.30 -1.15 -18.72
CA GLU A 386 5.49 -0.17 -17.64
C GLU A 386 6.95 0.30 -17.58
N LEU A 387 7.22 1.49 -17.06
CA LEU A 387 8.59 1.92 -16.76
C LEU A 387 9.03 1.43 -15.38
N VAL A 388 10.32 1.17 -15.23
CA VAL A 388 10.92 0.96 -13.91
C VAL A 388 10.82 2.27 -13.14
N LYS A 389 10.12 2.29 -12.00
CA LYS A 389 10.06 3.50 -11.17
C LYS A 389 11.36 3.68 -10.42
N TRP A 390 11.89 4.90 -10.44
CA TRP A 390 12.98 5.28 -9.57
C TRP A 390 12.48 5.34 -8.12
N ASN A 391 13.36 5.02 -7.18
CA ASN A 391 13.15 5.13 -5.75
C ASN A 391 14.17 6.13 -5.20
N ALA A 392 13.68 7.18 -4.56
CA ALA A 392 14.51 8.24 -3.98
C ALA A 392 15.59 7.71 -3.02
N THR A 393 15.36 6.56 -2.37
CA THR A 393 16.30 5.97 -1.40
C THR A 393 17.28 4.96 -2.01
N ARG A 394 17.20 4.68 -3.32
CA ARG A 394 18.10 3.76 -4.04
C ARG A 394 18.60 4.41 -5.31
N PHE A 395 19.71 5.15 -5.25
CA PHE A 395 20.30 5.89 -6.38
C PHE A 395 20.52 5.04 -7.63
N GLY A 396 20.85 3.74 -7.48
CA GLY A 396 20.93 2.83 -8.63
C GLY A 396 19.64 2.70 -9.43
N THR A 397 18.48 2.90 -8.80
CA THR A 397 17.18 2.86 -9.49
C THR A 397 16.95 4.07 -10.40
N ASN A 398 17.66 5.20 -10.22
CA ASN A 398 17.61 6.31 -11.19
C ASN A 398 18.18 5.86 -12.54
N TYR A 399 19.32 5.18 -12.53
CA TYR A 399 19.97 4.68 -13.76
C TYR A 399 19.18 3.53 -14.39
N MET A 400 18.63 2.60 -13.58
CA MET A 400 17.71 1.56 -14.11
C MET A 400 16.45 2.17 -14.73
N PHE A 401 15.97 3.30 -14.20
CA PHE A 401 14.85 4.03 -14.75
C PHE A 401 15.21 4.70 -16.08
N LEU A 402 16.35 5.39 -16.16
CA LEU A 402 16.87 5.98 -17.40
C LEU A 402 17.06 4.91 -18.48
N GLU A 403 17.69 3.79 -18.14
CA GLU A 403 17.86 2.64 -19.05
C GLU A 403 16.51 2.09 -19.52
N SER A 404 15.51 2.00 -18.62
CA SER A 404 14.15 1.58 -18.98
C SER A 404 13.46 2.54 -19.93
N MET A 405 13.74 3.85 -19.84
CA MET A 405 13.24 4.84 -20.81
C MET A 405 13.98 4.71 -22.14
N PHE A 406 15.30 4.58 -22.10
CA PHE A 406 16.16 4.47 -23.28
C PHE A 406 15.84 3.25 -24.13
N LYS A 407 15.67 2.07 -23.52
CA LYS A 407 15.23 0.84 -24.22
C LYS A 407 13.90 0.98 -24.96
N LYS A 408 13.11 2.00 -24.61
CA LYS A 408 11.79 2.28 -25.19
C LYS A 408 11.77 3.56 -26.02
N LYS A 409 12.94 4.14 -26.32
CA LYS A 409 13.15 5.37 -27.11
C LYS A 409 12.30 5.39 -28.38
N ASP A 410 12.41 4.35 -29.22
CA ASP A 410 11.71 4.30 -30.51
C ASP A 410 10.18 4.31 -30.33
N GLN A 411 9.67 3.56 -29.35
CA GLN A 411 8.23 3.50 -29.09
C GLN A 411 7.72 4.86 -28.57
N PHE A 412 8.51 5.53 -27.74
CA PHE A 412 8.19 6.88 -27.28
C PHE A 412 8.18 7.89 -28.42
N MET A 413 9.18 7.86 -29.30
CA MET A 413 9.24 8.75 -30.46
C MET A 413 8.04 8.56 -31.39
N VAL A 414 7.70 7.32 -31.73
CA VAL A 414 6.54 7.02 -32.58
C VAL A 414 5.24 7.51 -31.94
N TRP A 415 5.06 7.27 -30.64
CA TRP A 415 3.86 7.67 -29.92
C TRP A 415 3.70 9.18 -29.80
N LEU A 416 4.76 9.90 -29.46
CA LEU A 416 4.73 11.37 -29.33
C LEU A 416 4.49 12.06 -30.67
N MET A 417 4.95 11.45 -31.77
CA MET A 417 4.70 11.93 -33.13
C MET A 417 3.29 11.59 -33.62
N SER A 418 2.54 10.73 -32.93
CA SER A 418 1.22 10.30 -33.38
C SER A 418 0.19 11.44 -33.33
N PRO A 419 -0.73 11.51 -34.31
CA PRO A 419 -1.80 12.51 -34.30
C PRO A 419 -2.76 12.31 -33.12
N GLU A 420 -2.84 11.09 -32.58
CA GLU A 420 -3.67 10.75 -31.43
C GLU A 420 -3.16 11.45 -30.18
N PHE A 421 -1.86 11.40 -29.91
CA PHE A 421 -1.25 12.06 -28.77
C PHE A 421 -1.25 13.59 -28.91
N ARG A 422 -0.91 14.12 -30.09
CA ARG A 422 -0.84 15.58 -30.34
C ARG A 422 -2.17 16.31 -30.20
N ARG A 423 -3.30 15.62 -30.43
CA ARG A 423 -4.65 16.17 -30.24
C ARG A 423 -5.11 16.16 -28.78
N THR A 424 -4.38 15.49 -27.88
CA THR A 424 -4.77 15.43 -26.47
C THR A 424 -4.55 16.76 -25.77
N ARG A 425 -5.36 17.02 -24.73
CA ARG A 425 -5.16 18.17 -23.83
C ARG A 425 -3.80 18.14 -23.12
N HIS A 426 -3.18 16.97 -23.00
CA HIS A 426 -1.91 16.77 -22.29
C HIS A 426 -0.74 17.37 -23.07
N PHE A 427 -0.77 17.29 -24.41
CA PHE A 427 0.23 17.93 -25.27
C PHE A 427 0.24 19.46 -25.13
N ASN A 428 -0.92 20.07 -24.91
CA ASN A 428 -1.03 21.54 -24.77
C ASN A 428 -0.55 22.08 -23.42
N THR A 429 -0.20 21.21 -22.47
CA THR A 429 0.38 21.64 -21.19
C THR A 429 1.85 22.02 -21.38
N GLU A 430 2.36 22.92 -20.53
CA GLU A 430 3.78 23.30 -20.52
C GLU A 430 4.69 22.07 -20.38
N MET A 431 4.37 21.18 -19.44
CA MET A 431 5.09 19.91 -19.27
C MET A 431 4.94 18.96 -20.45
N GLY A 432 3.80 18.95 -21.14
CA GLY A 432 3.61 18.12 -22.34
C GLY A 432 4.45 18.60 -23.52
N ARG A 433 4.62 19.91 -23.69
CA ARG A 433 5.51 20.49 -24.70
C ARG A 433 6.98 20.25 -24.35
N TYR A 434 7.34 20.44 -23.09
CA TYR A 434 8.67 20.13 -22.57
C TYR A 434 9.03 18.65 -22.80
N ALA A 435 8.16 17.72 -22.39
CA ALA A 435 8.36 16.29 -22.60
C ALA A 435 8.48 15.94 -24.09
N PHE A 436 7.65 16.55 -24.95
CA PHE A 436 7.75 16.36 -26.39
C PHE A 436 9.09 16.86 -26.94
N ASP A 437 9.55 18.03 -26.53
CA ASP A 437 10.81 18.62 -26.99
C ASP A 437 12.03 17.78 -26.54
N CYS A 438 12.07 17.36 -25.27
CA CYS A 438 13.11 16.46 -24.78
C CYS A 438 13.10 15.12 -25.53
N MET A 439 11.96 14.44 -25.59
CA MET A 439 11.89 13.06 -26.09
C MET A 439 11.92 12.95 -27.62
N THR A 440 11.86 14.07 -28.35
CA THR A 440 12.02 14.08 -29.82
C THR A 440 13.41 14.55 -30.27
N ARG A 441 14.20 15.18 -29.39
CA ARG A 441 15.58 15.57 -29.67
C ARG A 441 16.53 14.40 -29.46
N LEU A 442 17.38 14.13 -30.45
CA LEU A 442 18.42 13.10 -30.33
C LEU A 442 19.42 13.43 -29.23
N GLU A 443 19.84 14.71 -29.13
CA GLU A 443 20.76 15.19 -28.08
C GLU A 443 20.32 14.83 -26.66
N TRP A 444 19.01 14.88 -26.37
CA TRP A 444 18.51 14.50 -25.06
C TRP A 444 18.66 13.00 -24.80
N TRP A 445 18.41 12.17 -25.82
CA TRP A 445 18.60 10.72 -25.70
C TRP A 445 20.08 10.33 -25.64
N ASP A 446 20.95 11.08 -26.31
CA ASP A 446 22.40 10.86 -26.25
C ASP A 446 22.96 11.18 -24.86
N ASN A 447 22.30 12.09 -24.12
CA ASN A 447 22.59 12.35 -22.69
C ASN A 447 21.95 11.32 -21.74
N VAL A 448 21.01 10.51 -22.22
CA VAL A 448 20.31 9.46 -21.43
C VAL A 448 20.98 8.10 -21.61
N GLU A 449 21.60 7.86 -22.77
CA GLU A 449 22.51 6.73 -23.04
C GLU A 449 23.75 6.80 -22.15
#